data_AF-A0A662WFU2-F1
#
_entry.id   AF-A0A662WFU2-F1
#
_cell.length_a   1.000
_cell.length_b   1.000
_cell.length_c   1.000
_cell.angle_alpha   90.00
_cell.angle_beta   90.00
_cell.angle_gamma   90.00
#
_symmetry.space_group_name_H-M   'P 1'
#
loop_
_entity.id
_entity.type
_entity.pdbx_description
1 polymer ?
#
loop_
_entity_poly.entity_id
_entity_poly.type
_entity_poly.pdbx_seq_one_letter_code
_entity_poly.pdbx_strand_id
1 'polypeptide(L)'
;MKLKHKEHIAAYGTGNERRLTGRHETASMDTFTYGVANRGASVRIPRVAEAEGKGYFEDRRPASNMDPYTVTARIIKTTILNEA
;
A
#
# COMPACT_ATOMS: atom_id res chain seq x y z
N MET A 1 -7.44 -5.07 0.27
CA MET A 1 -6.28 -4.36 0.85
C MET A 1 -6.43 -4.09 2.36
N LYS A 2 -7.41 -3.29 2.82
CA LYS A 2 -7.58 -2.95 4.26
C LYS A 2 -7.68 -4.17 5.17
N LEU A 3 -8.56 -5.13 4.82
CA LEU A 3 -8.78 -6.35 5.61
C LEU A 3 -7.53 -7.23 5.74
N LYS A 4 -6.62 -7.14 4.78
CA LYS A 4 -5.40 -7.95 4.69
C LYS A 4 -4.15 -7.15 5.03
N HIS A 5 -4.30 -5.98 5.65
CA HIS A 5 -3.21 -5.04 5.85
C HIS A 5 -1.97 -5.67 6.51
N LYS A 6 -2.16 -6.40 7.62
CA LYS A 6 -1.07 -7.06 8.35
C LYS A 6 -0.33 -8.10 7.50
N GLU A 7 -1.07 -8.89 6.73
CA GLU A 7 -0.50 -9.92 5.84
C GLU A 7 0.34 -9.30 4.71
N HIS A 8 -0.11 -8.17 4.16
CA HIS A 8 0.70 -7.40 3.21
C HIS A 8 1.95 -6.83 3.87
N ILE A 9 1.85 -6.18 5.02
CA ILE A 9 3.00 -5.58 5.71
C ILE A 9 4.09 -6.62 6.01
N ALA A 10 3.70 -7.82 6.44
CA ALA A 10 4.65 -8.91 6.69
C ALA A 10 5.45 -9.33 5.44
N ALA A 11 4.90 -9.13 4.24
CA ALA A 11 5.53 -9.47 2.97
C ALA A 11 6.23 -8.27 2.29
N TYR A 12 6.12 -7.06 2.84
CA TYR A 12 6.47 -5.80 2.17
C TYR A 12 7.91 -5.33 2.45
N GLY A 13 8.81 -6.27 2.74
CA GLY A 13 10.22 -6.02 3.05
C GLY A 13 10.50 -5.93 4.55
N THR A 14 11.68 -6.39 4.95
CA THR A 14 12.11 -6.39 6.36
C THR A 14 12.56 -5.01 6.80
N GLY A 15 12.37 -4.69 8.09
CA GLY A 15 12.80 -3.39 8.65
C GLY A 15 11.87 -2.21 8.34
N ASN A 16 10.70 -2.49 7.78
CA ASN A 16 9.76 -1.47 7.31
C ASN A 16 9.14 -0.67 8.47
N GLU A 17 9.15 -1.20 9.69
CA GLU A 17 8.71 -0.52 10.92
C GLU A 17 9.48 0.77 11.19
N ARG A 18 10.75 0.85 10.75
CA ARG A 18 11.57 2.07 10.88
C ARG A 18 11.15 3.17 9.89
N ARG A 19 10.48 2.80 8.81
CA ARG A 19 10.05 3.70 7.74
C ARG A 19 8.58 4.10 7.89
N LEU A 20 7.69 3.14 8.10
CA LEU A 20 6.24 3.31 8.20
C LEU A 20 5.81 3.86 9.57
N THR A 21 6.21 5.09 9.84
CA THR A 21 6.02 5.74 11.14
C THR A 21 4.86 6.73 11.17
N GLY A 22 4.22 6.98 10.01
CA GLY A 22 3.25 8.06 9.85
C GLY A 22 3.87 9.44 9.62
N ARG A 23 5.21 9.53 9.60
CA ARG A 23 5.97 10.75 9.31
C ARG A 23 6.65 10.64 7.94
N HIS A 24 7.18 11.76 7.44
CA HIS A 24 8.00 11.79 6.21
C HIS A 24 7.30 11.19 4.98
N GLU A 25 6.06 11.62 4.71
CA GLU A 25 5.26 11.11 3.57
C GLU A 25 5.02 9.58 3.61
N THR A 26 4.91 9.01 4.81
CA THR A 26 4.51 7.61 5.03
C THR A 26 3.30 7.51 5.95
N ALA A 27 2.60 6.38 5.90
CA ALA A 27 1.57 6.02 6.87
C ALA A 27 2.17 5.21 8.04
N SER A 28 1.45 5.15 9.16
CA SER A 28 1.79 4.20 10.24
C SER A 28 1.64 2.75 9.75
N MET A 29 2.55 1.89 10.22
CA MET A 29 2.54 0.46 9.91
C MET A 29 1.32 -0.29 10.47
N ASP A 30 0.66 0.25 11.51
CA ASP A 30 -0.43 -0.43 12.21
C ASP A 30 -1.82 -0.09 11.65
N THR A 31 -1.92 1.01 10.91
CA THR A 31 -3.20 1.55 10.44
C THR A 31 -3.22 1.63 8.92
N PHE A 32 -4.25 1.03 8.31
CA PHE A 32 -4.49 1.20 6.88
C PHE A 32 -5.35 2.44 6.61
N THR A 33 -4.84 3.34 5.77
CA THR A 33 -5.55 4.52 5.28
C THR A 33 -5.43 4.64 3.75
N TYR A 34 -6.41 5.29 3.12
CA TYR A 34 -6.30 5.71 1.73
C TYR A 34 -6.82 7.14 1.58
N GLY A 35 -6.38 7.84 0.53
CA GLY A 35 -6.88 9.19 0.26
C GLY A 35 -6.44 9.72 -1.11
N VAL A 36 -7.21 10.70 -1.59
CA VAL A 36 -6.93 11.39 -2.85
C VAL A 36 -5.81 12.41 -2.63
N ALA A 37 -4.80 12.39 -3.50
CA ALA A 37 -3.60 13.23 -3.41
C ALA A 37 -2.82 13.11 -2.08
N ASN A 38 -3.16 12.14 -1.21
CA ASN A 38 -2.63 12.07 0.13
C ASN A 38 -1.37 11.20 0.18
N ARG A 39 -0.20 11.85 0.26
CA ARG A 39 1.09 11.18 0.47
C ARG A 39 1.31 10.72 1.92
N GLY A 40 0.47 11.06 2.88
CA GLY A 40 0.50 10.45 4.22
C GLY A 40 -0.26 9.13 4.30
N ALA A 41 -1.02 8.76 3.26
CA ALA A 41 -1.86 7.56 3.29
C ALA A 41 -1.09 6.29 2.90
N SER A 42 -1.60 5.14 3.36
CA SER A 42 -1.05 3.83 2.97
C SER A 42 -1.23 3.58 1.47
N VAL A 43 -2.41 3.92 0.93
CA VAL A 43 -2.72 3.89 -0.50
C VAL A 43 -3.10 5.29 -0.97
N ARG A 44 -2.47 5.78 -2.04
CA ARG A 44 -2.78 7.08 -2.65
C ARG A 44 -3.59 6.88 -3.92
N ILE A 45 -4.64 7.68 -4.07
CA ILE A 45 -5.36 7.84 -5.34
C ILE A 45 -4.87 9.15 -5.97
N PRO A 46 -4.23 9.13 -7.16
CA PRO A 46 -3.84 10.36 -7.86
C PRO A 46 -5.04 11.26 -8.16
N ARG A 47 -4.86 12.59 -8.11
CA ARG A 47 -5.95 13.55 -8.44
C ARG A 47 -6.54 13.31 -9.82
N VAL A 48 -5.70 12.99 -10.80
CA VAL A 48 -6.14 12.68 -12.17
C VAL A 48 -7.05 11.45 -12.19
N ALA A 49 -6.70 10.40 -11.43
CA ALA A 49 -7.50 9.19 -11.38
C ALA A 49 -8.87 9.41 -10.73
N GLU A 50 -8.93 10.24 -9.67
CA GLU A 50 -10.19 10.67 -9.08
C GLU A 50 -11.01 11.51 -10.07
N ALA A 51 -10.40 12.54 -10.67
CA ALA A 51 -11.07 13.47 -11.57
C ALA A 51 -11.63 12.80 -12.84
N GLU A 52 -10.92 11.80 -13.38
CA GLU A 52 -11.35 11.06 -14.58
C GLU A 52 -12.26 9.87 -14.27
N GLY A 53 -12.40 9.46 -13.01
CA GLY A 53 -13.14 8.25 -12.62
C GLY A 53 -12.50 6.94 -13.09
N LYS A 54 -11.26 6.98 -13.58
CA LYS A 54 -10.48 5.84 -14.08
C LYS A 54 -8.99 6.08 -13.85
N GLY A 55 -8.19 5.01 -13.79
CA GLY A 55 -6.75 5.11 -13.65
C GLY A 55 -6.20 4.04 -12.71
N TYR A 56 -5.33 4.46 -11.78
CA TYR A 56 -4.66 3.56 -10.85
C TYR A 56 -4.64 4.12 -9.44
N PHE A 57 -4.37 3.24 -8.47
CA PHE A 57 -4.00 3.61 -7.11
C PHE A 57 -2.52 3.24 -6.89
N GLU A 58 -1.90 3.86 -5.89
CA GLU A 58 -0.50 3.63 -5.53
C GLU A 58 -0.43 3.05 -4.12
N ASP A 59 0.04 1.81 -3.96
CA ASP A 59 0.34 1.24 -2.64
C ASP A 59 1.74 1.69 -2.20
N ARG A 60 1.79 2.51 -1.14
CA ARG A 60 3.01 3.20 -0.68
C ARG A 60 3.68 2.48 0.51
N ARG A 61 3.11 1.34 0.89
CA ARG A 61 3.57 0.51 2.01
C ARG A 61 4.78 -0.38 1.69
N PRO A 62 5.06 -0.82 0.45
CA PRO A 62 6.26 -1.64 0.21
C PRO A 62 7.55 -0.87 0.52
N ALA A 63 8.52 -1.53 1.16
CA ALA A 63 9.84 -0.98 1.43
C ALA A 63 10.73 -1.05 0.18
N SER A 64 11.87 -0.35 0.19
CA SER A 64 12.83 -0.39 -0.93
C SER A 64 13.46 -1.77 -1.16
N ASN A 65 13.51 -2.61 -0.14
CA ASN A 65 14.03 -3.98 -0.18
C ASN A 65 12.93 -5.04 -0.38
N MET A 66 11.73 -4.64 -0.79
CA MET A 66 10.66 -5.60 -1.08
C MET A 66 11.06 -6.57 -2.20
N ASP A 67 10.58 -7.82 -2.13
CA ASP A 67 10.66 -8.73 -3.28
C ASP A 67 9.52 -8.41 -4.28
N PRO A 68 9.84 -7.99 -5.52
CA PRO A 68 8.85 -7.65 -6.53
C PRO A 68 7.89 -8.78 -6.86
N TYR A 69 8.35 -10.03 -6.86
CA TYR A 69 7.48 -11.16 -7.18
C TYR A 69 6.44 -11.38 -6.08
N THR A 70 6.90 -11.36 -4.83
CA THR A 70 6.02 -11.54 -3.66
C THR A 70 4.97 -10.44 -3.56
N VAL A 71 5.36 -9.17 -3.66
CA VAL A 71 4.41 -8.06 -3.48
C VAL A 71 3.40 -7.97 -4.62
N THR A 72 3.83 -8.09 -5.87
CA THR A 72 2.92 -8.00 -7.02
C THR A 72 1.91 -9.15 -7.02
N ALA A 73 2.36 -10.38 -6.77
CA ALA A 73 1.46 -11.53 -6.64
C ALA A 73 0.46 -11.34 -5.49
N ARG A 74 0.90 -10.82 -4.34
CA ARG A 74 0.03 -10.60 -3.18
C ARG A 74 -1.03 -9.50 -3.43
N ILE A 75 -0.68 -8.43 -4.17
CA ILE A 75 -1.65 -7.41 -4.60
C ILE A 75 -2.75 -8.08 -5.44
N ILE A 76 -2.37 -8.84 -6.47
CA ILE A 76 -3.32 -9.53 -7.37
C ILE A 76 -4.20 -10.52 -6.62
N LYS A 77 -3.63 -11.35 -5.74
CA LYS A 77 -4.39 -12.29 -4.91
C LYS A 77 -5.48 -11.58 -4.10
N THR A 78 -5.14 -10.45 -3.49
CA THR A 78 -6.09 -9.72 -2.64
C THR A 78 -7.11 -8.90 -3.43
N THR A 79 -6.76 -8.38 -4.62
CA THR A 79 -7.65 -7.47 -5.37
C THR A 79 -8.49 -8.15 -6.44
N ILE A 80 -8.06 -9.32 -6.93
CA ILE A 80 -8.72 -10.03 -8.03
C ILE A 80 -9.24 -11.39 -7.56
N LEU A 81 -8.38 -12.19 -6.91
CA LEU A 81 -8.71 -13.57 -6.56
C LEU A 81 -9.44 -13.71 -5.21
N ASN A 82 -9.44 -12.65 -4.38
CA ASN A 82 -9.90 -12.68 -2.99
C ASN A 82 -9.24 -13.77 -2.12
N GLU A 83 -7.98 -14.08 -2.42
CA GLU A 83 -7.18 -15.08 -1.71
C GLU A 83 -6.24 -14.42 -0.68
N ALA A 84 -5.82 -15.20 0.31
CA ALA A 84 -4.89 -14.81 1.37
C ALA A 84 -3.41 -15.09 1.01
#